data_AF-A0A351UUN9-F1
#
_entry.id   AF-A0A351UUN9-F1
#
_cell.length_a   1.000
_cell.length_b   1.000
_cell.length_c   1.000
_cell.angle_alpha   90.00
_cell.angle_beta   90.00
_cell.angle_gamma   90.00
#
_symmetry.space_group_name_H-M   'P 1'
#
loop_
_entity.id
_entity.type
_entity.pdbx_description
1 polymer ?
#
loop_
_entity_poly.entity_id
_entity_poly.type
_entity_poly.pdbx_seq_one_letter_code
_entity_poly.pdbx_strand_id
1 'polypeptide(L)'
;HMGAGSITSNVKSDKTLAVVHTSQGDVETGLKKFGAMLGDNVEVGCGSVLNPGTVVGKQTNIYPLSMVRGYVPANSIYKKRGEVVEKR
;
A
#
# COMPACT_ATOMS: atom_id res chain seq x y z
N HIS A 1 10.86 5.36 4.68
CA HIS A 1 11.76 5.37 3.51
C HIS A 1 10.99 4.92 2.26
N MET A 2 11.21 5.59 1.13
CA MET A 2 10.69 5.19 -0.18
C MET A 2 11.89 4.78 -1.06
N GLY A 3 12.00 3.50 -1.38
CA GLY A 3 13.09 2.96 -2.18
C GLY A 3 13.08 3.51 -3.61
N ALA A 4 14.24 3.47 -4.28
CA ALA A 4 14.36 3.96 -5.65
C ALA A 4 13.33 3.30 -6.58
N GLY A 5 12.66 4.09 -7.41
CA GLY A 5 11.63 3.60 -8.33
C GLY A 5 10.38 3.04 -7.64
N SER A 6 10.14 3.33 -6.35
CA SER A 6 8.84 3.07 -5.74
C SER A 6 7.81 4.08 -6.23
N ILE A 7 6.60 3.60 -6.54
CA ILE A 7 5.56 4.39 -7.21
C ILE A 7 4.26 4.27 -6.44
N THR A 8 3.64 5.40 -6.12
CA THR A 8 2.26 5.48 -5.67
C THR A 8 1.34 5.74 -6.86
N SER A 9 0.70 4.70 -7.38
CA SER A 9 -0.32 4.87 -8.42
C SER A 9 -1.56 5.52 -7.82
N ASN A 10 -2.14 6.49 -8.52
CA ASN A 10 -3.28 7.26 -8.02
C ASN A 10 -4.56 7.12 -8.87
N VAL A 11 -4.52 6.45 -10.02
CA VAL A 11 -5.68 6.25 -10.89
C VAL A 11 -5.86 4.77 -11.17
N LYS A 12 -7.08 4.25 -11.01
CA LYS A 12 -7.42 2.88 -11.39
C LYS A 12 -7.45 2.76 -12.92
N SER A 13 -6.97 1.65 -13.45
CA SER A 13 -6.95 1.40 -14.91
C SER A 13 -8.35 1.38 -15.53
N ASP A 14 -9.35 0.94 -14.77
CA ASP A 14 -10.77 0.95 -15.15
C ASP A 14 -11.44 2.34 -15.03
N LYS A 15 -10.70 3.36 -14.58
CA LYS A 15 -11.16 4.75 -14.36
C LYS A 15 -12.33 4.92 -13.39
N THR A 16 -12.62 3.90 -12.58
CA THR A 16 -13.59 3.97 -11.48
C THR A 16 -13.03 4.76 -10.30
N LEU A 17 -13.89 5.07 -9.32
CA LEU A 17 -13.47 5.75 -8.10
C LEU A 17 -12.54 4.86 -7.27
N ALA A 18 -11.53 5.47 -6.65
CA ALA A 18 -10.65 4.79 -5.74
C ALA A 18 -11.39 4.45 -4.44
N VAL A 19 -11.06 3.29 -3.88
CA VAL A 19 -11.62 2.78 -2.62
C VAL A 19 -10.44 2.52 -1.70
N VAL A 20 -10.54 2.99 -0.46
CA VAL A 20 -9.53 2.74 0.58
C VAL A 20 -9.91 1.47 1.31
N HIS A 21 -8.99 0.51 1.36
CA HIS A 21 -9.18 -0.71 2.12
C HIS A 21 -8.63 -0.52 3.54
N THR A 22 -9.43 -0.86 4.55
CA THR A 22 -9.04 -0.79 5.97
C THR A 22 -9.22 -2.15 6.63
N SER A 23 -8.74 -2.30 7.87
CA SER A 23 -9.03 -3.49 8.69
C SER A 23 -10.52 -3.67 9.00
N GLN A 24 -11.32 -2.62 8.88
CA GLN A 24 -12.76 -2.61 9.17
C GLN A 24 -13.62 -2.71 7.91
N GLY A 25 -13.00 -2.84 6.73
CA GLY A 25 -13.68 -2.89 5.44
C GLY A 25 -13.30 -1.75 4.51
N ASP A 26 -14.08 -1.62 3.44
CA ASP A 26 -13.83 -0.71 2.34
C ASP A 26 -14.49 0.65 2.58
N VAL A 27 -13.76 1.72 2.29
CA VAL A 27 -14.21 3.11 2.40
C VAL A 27 -14.19 3.76 1.02
N GLU A 28 -15.35 4.19 0.55
CA GLU A 28 -15.46 4.94 -0.70
C GLU A 28 -14.83 6.32 -0.55
N THR A 29 -13.89 6.68 -1.44
CA THR A 29 -13.21 7.98 -1.36
C THR A 29 -13.95 9.11 -2.09
N GLY A 30 -14.83 8.77 -3.04
CA GLY A 30 -15.43 9.73 -3.97
C GLY A 30 -14.43 10.30 -5.01
N LEU A 31 -13.18 9.84 -5.04
CA LEU A 31 -12.11 10.42 -5.85
C LEU A 31 -11.71 9.53 -7.02
N LYS A 32 -11.52 10.12 -8.20
CA LYS A 32 -10.87 9.44 -9.35
C LYS A 32 -9.35 9.32 -9.19
N LYS A 33 -8.75 10.25 -8.42
CA LYS A 33 -7.31 10.31 -8.14
C LYS A 33 -7.09 10.18 -6.64
N PHE A 34 -6.64 9.01 -6.21
CA PHE A 34 -6.25 8.76 -4.82
C PHE A 34 -5.09 7.77 -4.80
N GLY A 35 -3.97 8.18 -4.19
CA GLY A 35 -2.73 7.40 -4.16
C GLY A 35 -2.74 6.32 -3.09
N ALA A 36 -1.70 6.32 -2.25
CA ALA A 36 -1.57 5.41 -1.12
C ALA A 36 -1.27 6.20 0.17
N MET A 37 -1.57 5.60 1.32
CA MET A 37 -1.26 6.12 2.65
C MET A 37 -0.18 5.25 3.29
N LEU A 38 0.86 5.89 3.80
CA LEU A 38 2.00 5.25 4.45
C LEU A 38 2.08 5.75 5.89
N GLY A 39 2.04 4.83 6.86
CA GLY A 39 2.22 5.14 8.26
C GLY A 39 3.67 5.48 8.61
N ASP A 40 3.87 5.94 9.84
CA ASP A 40 5.20 6.31 10.35
C ASP A 40 6.18 5.15 10.25
N ASN A 41 7.44 5.45 9.88
CA ASN A 41 8.51 4.46 9.79
C ASN A 41 8.22 3.29 8.84
N VAL A 42 7.37 3.48 7.82
CA VAL A 42 7.24 2.52 6.72
C VAL A 42 8.48 2.55 5.83
N GLU A 43 8.97 1.38 5.44
CA GLU A 43 10.05 1.22 4.48
C GLU A 43 9.54 0.50 3.24
N VAL A 44 9.50 1.21 2.11
CA VAL A 44 9.07 0.66 0.83
C VAL A 44 10.29 0.25 0.02
N GLY A 45 10.39 -1.03 -0.34
CA GLY A 45 11.45 -1.54 -1.21
C GLY A 45 11.46 -0.91 -2.60
N CYS A 46 12.63 -0.93 -3.25
CA CYS A 46 12.80 -0.37 -4.60
C CYS A 46 11.92 -1.09 -5.64
N GLY A 47 11.46 -0.34 -6.64
CA GLY A 47 10.60 -0.85 -7.71
C GLY A 47 9.20 -1.31 -7.28
N SER A 48 8.80 -1.08 -6.02
CA SER A 48 7.47 -1.45 -5.53
C SER A 48 6.40 -0.46 -5.99
N VAL A 49 5.23 -1.00 -6.34
CA VAL A 49 4.06 -0.21 -6.76
C VAL A 49 2.96 -0.33 -5.73
N LEU A 50 2.57 0.81 -5.14
CA LEU A 50 1.42 0.94 -4.25
C LEU A 50 0.21 1.32 -5.12
N ASN A 51 -0.80 0.45 -5.18
CA ASN A 51 -2.00 0.68 -5.98
C ASN A 51 -2.90 1.76 -5.35
N PRO A 52 -3.79 2.39 -6.13
CA PRO A 52 -4.75 3.36 -5.61
C PRO A 52 -5.53 2.79 -4.42
N GLY A 53 -5.63 3.56 -3.34
CA GLY A 53 -6.32 3.18 -2.12
C GLY A 53 -5.53 2.29 -1.16
N THR A 54 -4.26 2.00 -1.44
CA THR A 54 -3.40 1.20 -0.56
C THR A 54 -3.13 1.92 0.75
N VAL A 55 -3.19 1.19 1.86
CA VAL A 55 -2.87 1.70 3.20
C VAL A 55 -1.82 0.80 3.82
N VAL A 56 -0.69 1.38 4.24
CA VAL A 56 0.38 0.65 4.91
C VAL A 56 0.51 1.17 6.34
N GLY A 57 0.31 0.29 7.31
CA GLY A 57 0.44 0.60 8.73
C GLY A 57 1.88 0.96 9.12
N LYS A 58 2.03 1.66 10.25
CA LYS A 58 3.33 2.10 10.77
C LYS A 58 4.30 0.94 11.01
N GLN A 59 5.60 1.24 10.96
CA GLN A 59 6.71 0.31 11.25
C GLN A 59 6.72 -0.94 10.35
N THR A 60 6.18 -0.82 9.13
CA THR A 60 6.04 -1.93 8.18
C THR A 60 7.08 -1.86 7.07
N ASN A 61 7.59 -3.03 6.68
CA ASN A 61 8.53 -3.18 5.58
C ASN A 61 7.83 -3.80 4.36
N ILE A 62 7.98 -3.19 3.19
CA ILE A 62 7.54 -3.75 1.92
C ILE A 62 8.79 -4.24 1.18
N TYR A 63 8.81 -5.51 0.77
CA TYR A 63 9.91 -6.04 -0.03
C TYR A 63 10.03 -5.33 -1.39
N PRO A 64 11.24 -5.27 -1.98
CA PRO A 64 11.42 -4.76 -3.34
C PRO A 64 10.54 -5.46 -4.37
N LEU A 65 10.25 -4.78 -5.47
CA LEU A 65 9.48 -5.30 -6.61
C LEU A 65 8.06 -5.79 -6.22
N SER A 66 7.50 -5.26 -5.14
CA SER A 66 6.18 -5.65 -4.64
C SER A 66 5.07 -4.87 -5.31
N MET A 67 4.06 -5.58 -5.81
CA MET A 67 2.74 -5.00 -6.08
C MET A 67 1.94 -5.01 -4.77
N VAL A 68 1.70 -3.84 -4.19
CA VAL A 68 0.96 -3.68 -2.94
C VAL A 68 -0.45 -3.17 -3.24
N ARG A 69 -1.46 -3.81 -2.66
CA ARG A 69 -2.87 -3.44 -2.78
C ARG A 69 -3.58 -3.78 -1.49
N GLY A 70 -4.49 -2.90 -1.09
CA GLY A 70 -5.31 -3.11 0.10
C GLY A 70 -4.68 -2.54 1.36
N TYR A 71 -5.05 -3.13 2.49
CA TYR A 71 -4.53 -2.78 3.81
C TYR A 71 -3.36 -3.70 4.19
N VAL A 72 -2.22 -3.11 4.54
CA VAL A 72 -1.07 -3.81 5.14
C VAL A 72 -1.00 -3.42 6.62
N PRO A 73 -1.10 -4.38 7.56
CA PRO A 73 -1.07 -4.09 9.00
C PRO A 73 0.21 -3.39 9.45
N ALA A 74 0.12 -2.67 10.58
CA ALA A 74 1.30 -2.13 11.27
C ALA A 74 2.21 -3.25 11.80
N ASN A 75 3.48 -2.93 12.06
CA ASN A 75 4.49 -3.87 12.56
C ASN A 75 4.58 -5.15 11.73
N SER A 76 4.52 -5.04 10.41
CA SER A 76 4.53 -6.21 9.52
C SER A 76 5.60 -6.15 8.44
N ILE A 77 5.81 -7.27 7.77
CA ILE A 77 6.62 -7.39 6.57
C ILE A 77 5.70 -7.89 5.45
N TYR A 78 5.50 -7.05 4.44
CA TYR A 78 4.83 -7.42 3.19
C TYR A 78 5.87 -8.01 2.24
N LYS A 79 5.85 -9.32 2.04
CA LYS A 79 6.78 -10.01 1.13
C LYS A 79 6.23 -10.06 -0.29
N LYS A 80 4.95 -10.42 -0.40
CA LYS A 80 4.16 -10.46 -1.63
C LYS A 80 2.68 -10.55 -1.29
N ARG A 81 1.81 -10.48 -2.31
CA ARG A 81 0.37 -10.64 -2.14
C ARG A 81 0.06 -11.97 -1.45
N GLY A 82 -0.70 -11.91 -0.35
CA GLY A 82 -1.07 -13.08 0.46
C GLY A 82 0.01 -13.55 1.43
N GLU A 83 1.20 -12.93 1.44
CA GLU A 83 2.27 -13.26 2.38
C GLU A 83 2.70 -11.99 3.13
N VAL A 84 1.93 -11.68 4.17
CA VAL A 84 2.23 -10.62 5.14
C VAL A 84 2.49 -11.29 6.48
N VAL A 85 3.62 -11.00 7.09
CA VAL A 85 4.02 -11.60 8.37
C VAL A 85 4.27 -10.52 9.41
N GLU A 86 4.10 -10.85 10.68
CA GLU A 86 4.45 -9.95 11.77
C GLU A 86 5.97 -9.73 11.82
N LYS A 87 6.37 -8.49 12.06
CA LYS A 87 7.77 -8.09 12.20
C LYS A 87 8.21 -8.35 13.64
N ARG A 88 9.24 -9.18 13.81
CA ARG A 88 9.87 -9.47 15.12
C ARG A 88 10.98 -8.48 15.41
#